data_AF-A0AAW5KFS5-F1
#
_entry.id   AF-A0AAW5KFS5-F1
#
_cell.length_a   1.000
_cell.length_b   1.000
_cell.length_c   1.000
_cell.angle_alpha   90.00
_cell.angle_beta   90.00
_cell.angle_gamma   90.00
#
_symmetry.space_group_name_H-M   'P 1'
#
loop_
_entity.id
_entity.type
_entity.pdbx_description
1 polymer ?
#
loop_
_entity_poly.entity_id
_entity_poly.type
_entity_poly.pdbx_seq_one_letter_code
_entity_poly.pdbx_strand_id
1 'polypeptide(L)'
;RKAAAQCAVLLKNDGVLPLGPGVKKVAVLGNLAKKPQFNGTGCAAINARCPDIPFDELAALAAPGCQLQFAPGYTADYQIDPALLAEAAKVAAEAEVAL
;
A
#
# COMPACT_ATOMS: atom_id res chain seq x y z
N ARG A 1 10.80 13.44 -1.92
CA ARG A 1 10.55 12.98 -0.53
C ARG A 1 9.94 14.06 0.38
N LYS A 2 10.63 15.17 0.75
CA LYS A 2 10.06 16.21 1.65
C LYS A 2 8.70 16.79 1.20
N ALA A 3 8.62 17.22 -0.07
CA ALA A 3 7.37 17.75 -0.62
C ALA A 3 6.23 16.71 -0.57
N ALA A 4 6.48 15.47 -1.02
CA ALA A 4 5.50 14.39 -0.97
C ALA A 4 4.97 14.12 0.44
N ALA A 5 5.85 14.13 1.46
CA ALA A 5 5.46 13.95 2.85
C ALA A 5 4.57 15.09 3.39
N GLN A 6 4.68 16.30 2.84
CA GLN A 6 3.87 17.45 3.21
C GLN A 6 2.57 17.57 2.40
N CYS A 7 2.46 16.84 1.28
CA CYS A 7 1.28 16.85 0.41
C CYS A 7 0.21 15.80 0.82
N ALA A 8 0.53 14.86 1.70
CA ALA A 8 -0.44 13.87 2.18
C ALA A 8 -1.44 14.53 3.15
N VAL A 9 -2.74 14.33 2.92
CA VAL A 9 -3.82 14.85 3.77
C VAL A 9 -4.51 13.69 4.49
N LEU A 10 -4.48 13.69 5.82
CA LEU A 10 -5.17 12.70 6.64
C LEU A 10 -6.66 13.04 6.72
N LEU A 11 -7.48 12.33 5.94
CA LEU A 11 -8.93 12.58 5.86
C LEU A 11 -9.69 12.03 7.07
N LYS A 12 -9.30 10.85 7.57
CA LYS A 12 -9.95 10.17 8.70
C LYS A 12 -8.92 9.38 9.51
N ASN A 13 -9.05 9.40 10.83
CA ASN A 13 -8.27 8.55 11.73
C ASN A 13 -9.07 8.23 12.99
N ASP A 14 -9.48 6.97 13.15
CA ASP A 14 -10.20 6.48 14.34
C ASP A 14 -9.21 6.01 15.44
N GLY A 15 -8.02 6.62 15.53
CA GLY A 15 -6.97 6.29 16.50
C GLY A 15 -6.04 5.15 16.07
N VAL A 16 -6.08 4.73 14.80
CA VAL A 16 -5.28 3.61 14.26
C VAL A 16 -3.89 4.08 13.81
N LEU A 17 -3.79 5.31 13.30
CA LEU A 17 -2.52 5.88 12.83
C LEU A 17 -1.88 6.81 13.87
N PRO A 18 -0.54 6.82 14.00
CA PRO A 18 0.41 5.97 13.27
C PRO A 18 0.37 4.50 13.74
N LEU A 19 0.75 3.57 12.86
CA LEU A 19 0.82 2.15 13.23
C LEU A 19 1.78 1.96 14.40
N GLY A 20 1.34 1.20 15.40
CA GLY A 20 2.13 0.95 16.61
C GLY A 20 3.35 0.06 16.33
N PRO A 21 4.45 0.20 17.09
CA PRO A 21 5.65 -0.62 16.93
C PRO A 21 5.45 -2.11 17.29
N GLY A 22 4.33 -2.43 17.93
CA GLY A 22 3.96 -3.80 18.30
C GLY A 22 3.28 -4.60 17.19
N VAL A 23 2.94 -3.96 16.06
CA VAL A 23 2.27 -4.64 14.93
C VAL A 23 3.23 -5.64 14.30
N LYS A 24 2.85 -6.93 14.28
CA LYS A 24 3.72 -7.99 13.74
C LYS A 24 3.29 -8.49 12.39
N LYS A 25 2.05 -8.24 11.96
CA LYS A 25 1.54 -8.69 10.68
C LYS A 25 0.67 -7.63 10.01
N VAL A 26 1.14 -7.15 8.85
CA VAL A 26 0.49 -6.11 8.05
C VAL A 26 0.10 -6.68 6.69
N ALA A 27 -1.17 -6.57 6.33
CA ALA A 27 -1.62 -6.80 4.96
C ALA A 27 -1.48 -5.48 4.17
N VAL A 28 -0.88 -5.54 2.99
CA VAL A 28 -0.77 -4.43 2.04
C VAL A 28 -1.53 -4.81 0.79
N LEU A 29 -2.68 -4.20 0.59
CA LEU A 29 -3.66 -4.59 -0.41
C LEU A 29 -3.70 -3.59 -1.56
N GLY A 30 -4.06 -4.07 -2.74
CA GLY A 30 -4.23 -3.23 -3.91
C GLY A 30 -2.97 -3.16 -4.77
N ASN A 31 -3.16 -3.32 -6.08
CA ASN A 31 -2.07 -3.33 -7.06
C ASN A 31 -1.20 -2.05 -7.05
N LEU A 32 -1.76 -0.90 -6.63
CA LEU A 32 -1.02 0.35 -6.48
C LEU A 32 0.12 0.28 -5.46
N ALA A 33 0.07 -0.63 -4.49
CA ALA A 33 1.16 -0.80 -3.53
C ALA A 33 2.47 -1.28 -4.18
N LYS A 34 2.39 -2.00 -5.30
CA LYS A 34 3.54 -2.42 -6.12
C LYS A 34 3.70 -1.65 -7.42
N LYS A 35 2.62 -1.07 -7.95
CA LYS A 35 2.59 -0.28 -9.19
C LYS A 35 2.01 1.12 -8.91
N PRO A 36 2.75 2.01 -8.21
CA PRO A 36 2.22 3.28 -7.76
C PRO A 36 1.90 4.21 -8.92
N GLN A 37 0.87 5.03 -8.74
CA GLN A 37 0.51 6.11 -9.65
C GLN A 37 0.62 7.44 -8.92
N PHE A 38 1.70 8.16 -9.20
CA PHE A 38 2.02 9.45 -8.56
C PHE A 38 2.07 10.62 -9.56
N ASN A 39 1.98 10.33 -10.86
CA ASN A 39 1.95 11.32 -11.92
C ASN A 39 0.58 11.33 -12.60
N GLY A 40 0.22 12.49 -13.16
CA GLY A 40 -0.93 12.60 -14.05
C GLY A 40 -0.75 11.83 -15.36
N THR A 41 -1.84 11.68 -16.10
CA THR A 41 -1.85 11.03 -17.41
C THR A 41 -1.62 12.02 -18.56
N GLY A 42 -1.44 11.53 -19.78
CA GLY A 42 -1.31 12.35 -20.98
C GLY A 42 0.08 12.96 -21.19
N CYS A 43 0.15 14.13 -21.82
CA CYS A 43 1.42 14.77 -22.22
C CYS A 43 2.33 15.16 -21.03
N ALA A 44 1.79 15.16 -19.81
CA ALA A 44 2.52 15.44 -18.58
C ALA A 44 3.07 14.17 -17.90
N ALA A 45 2.92 12.99 -18.52
CA ALA A 45 3.45 11.75 -17.97
C ALA A 45 4.99 11.75 -18.02
N ILE A 46 5.61 11.77 -16.84
CA ILE A 46 7.06 11.70 -16.68
C ILE A 46 7.43 10.30 -16.19
N ASN A 47 8.47 9.70 -16.77
CA ASN A 47 9.05 8.47 -16.27
C ASN A 47 10.00 8.79 -15.12
N ALA A 48 9.64 8.39 -13.89
CA ALA A 48 10.52 8.55 -12.75
C ALA A 48 11.72 7.60 -12.87
N ARG A 49 12.93 8.12 -12.65
CA ARG A 49 14.17 7.32 -12.67
C ARG A 49 14.25 6.31 -11.53
N CYS A 50 13.79 6.70 -10.34
CA CYS A 50 13.79 5.89 -9.13
C CYS A 50 12.47 6.13 -8.39
N PRO A 51 11.38 5.44 -8.76
CA PRO A 51 10.11 5.55 -8.05
C PRO A 51 10.22 4.88 -6.68
N ASP A 52 9.70 5.56 -5.65
CA ASP A 52 9.49 4.97 -4.32
C ASP A 52 8.25 4.05 -4.41
N ILE A 53 8.44 2.72 -4.26
CA ILE A 53 7.36 1.73 -4.34
C ILE A 53 6.78 1.54 -2.93
N PRO A 54 5.46 1.77 -2.70
CA PRO A 54 4.89 1.73 -1.35
C PRO A 54 5.18 0.45 -0.57
N PHE A 55 5.01 -0.71 -1.20
CA PHE A 55 5.28 -2.00 -0.55
C PHE A 55 6.75 -2.13 -0.13
N ASP A 56 7.68 -1.72 -1.00
CA ASP A 56 9.12 -1.85 -0.74
C ASP A 56 9.59 -0.86 0.34
N GLU A 57 9.08 0.39 0.30
CA GLU A 57 9.38 1.39 1.33
C GLU A 57 8.76 1.01 2.69
N LEU A 58 7.55 0.44 2.70
CA LEU A 58 6.95 -0.11 3.93
C LEU A 58 7.76 -1.29 4.47
N ALA A 59 8.24 -2.19 3.61
CA ALA A 59 9.10 -3.31 4.02
C ALA A 59 10.44 -2.82 4.59
N ALA A 60 11.01 -1.75 4.03
CA ALA A 60 12.25 -1.15 4.53
C ALA A 60 12.08 -0.43 5.88
N LEU A 61 10.87 0.07 6.18
CA LEU A 61 10.53 0.75 7.43
C LEU A 61 9.94 -0.18 8.50
N ALA A 62 9.54 -1.39 8.12
CA ALA A 62 8.90 -2.35 9.02
C ALA A 62 9.81 -2.67 10.22
N ALA A 63 9.21 -2.75 11.41
CA ALA A 63 9.93 -3.14 12.61
C ALA A 63 10.52 -4.56 12.46
N PRO A 64 11.67 -4.88 13.09
CA PRO A 64 12.23 -6.23 13.04
C PRO A 64 11.21 -7.28 13.47
N GLY A 65 10.98 -8.28 12.60
CA GLY A 65 10.00 -9.35 12.85
C GLY A 65 8.56 -9.01 12.43
N CYS A 66 8.28 -7.81 11.94
CA CYS A 66 7.02 -7.49 11.28
C CYS A 66 6.97 -8.13 9.88
N GLN A 67 5.90 -8.90 9.62
CA GLN A 67 5.66 -9.55 8.34
C GLN A 67 4.68 -8.72 7.51
N LEU A 68 5.08 -8.40 6.28
CA LEU A 68 4.21 -7.78 5.29
C LEU A 68 3.71 -8.84 4.31
N GLN A 69 2.40 -8.88 4.10
CA GLN A 69 1.76 -9.74 3.11
C GLN A 69 1.08 -8.88 2.06
N PHE A 70 1.25 -9.22 0.79
CA PHE A 70 0.67 -8.48 -0.32
C PHE A 70 -0.44 -9.29 -1.00
N ALA A 71 -1.54 -8.64 -1.34
CA ALA A 71 -2.53 -9.18 -2.27
C ALA A 71 -3.06 -8.06 -3.20
N PRO A 72 -3.22 -8.32 -4.51
CA PRO A 72 -3.59 -7.29 -5.48
C PRO A 72 -5.04 -6.82 -5.33
N GLY A 73 -5.96 -7.70 -4.91
CA GLY A 73 -7.39 -7.40 -4.68
C GLY A 73 -8.23 -7.13 -5.93
N TYR A 74 -7.62 -6.67 -7.02
CA TYR A 74 -8.26 -6.36 -8.31
C TYR A 74 -7.24 -6.52 -9.45
N THR A 75 -7.72 -6.54 -10.69
CA THR A 75 -6.86 -6.72 -11.88
C THR A 75 -6.01 -5.47 -12.18
N ALA A 76 -5.03 -5.58 -13.07
CA ALA A 76 -4.17 -4.43 -13.40
C ALA A 76 -4.93 -3.24 -14.03
N ASP A 77 -6.08 -3.51 -14.65
CA ASP A 77 -6.99 -2.56 -15.30
C ASP A 77 -8.19 -2.17 -14.42
N TYR A 78 -8.09 -2.33 -13.11
CA TYR A 78 -9.08 -1.91 -12.12
C TYR A 78 -10.42 -2.65 -12.16
N GLN A 79 -10.44 -3.86 -12.73
CA GLN A 79 -11.64 -4.70 -12.71
C GLN A 79 -11.70 -5.56 -11.46
N ILE A 80 -12.94 -5.81 -11.02
CA ILE A 80 -13.22 -6.71 -9.91
C ILE A 80 -13.05 -8.14 -10.41
N ASP A 81 -12.16 -8.88 -9.75
CA ASP A 81 -12.02 -10.33 -9.90
C ASP A 81 -12.39 -10.97 -8.55
N PRO A 82 -13.44 -11.81 -8.49
CA PRO A 82 -13.85 -12.46 -7.25
C PRO A 82 -12.75 -13.28 -6.57
N ALA A 83 -11.86 -13.92 -7.33
CA ALA A 83 -10.77 -14.72 -6.78
C ALA A 83 -9.72 -13.83 -6.11
N LEU A 84 -9.32 -12.74 -6.76
CA LEU A 84 -8.37 -11.78 -6.20
C LEU A 84 -8.94 -11.05 -4.99
N LEU A 85 -10.24 -10.76 -5.00
CA LEU A 85 -10.93 -10.16 -3.86
C LEU A 85 -10.98 -11.12 -2.67
N ALA A 86 -11.29 -12.40 -2.91
CA ALA A 86 -11.29 -13.43 -1.88
C ALA A 86 -9.89 -13.67 -1.29
N GLU A 87 -8.84 -13.65 -2.12
CA GLU A 87 -7.45 -13.70 -1.66
C GLU A 87 -7.11 -12.50 -0.77
N ALA A 88 -7.42 -11.28 -1.21
CA ALA A 88 -7.16 -10.08 -0.43
C ALA A 88 -7.92 -10.07 0.90
N ALA A 89 -9.18 -10.51 0.91
CA ALA A 89 -9.96 -10.66 2.13
C ALA A 89 -9.35 -11.68 3.10
N LYS A 90 -8.84 -12.81 2.59
CA LYS A 90 -8.15 -13.81 3.40
C LYS A 90 -6.87 -13.23 4.01
N VAL A 91 -6.05 -12.56 3.22
CA VAL A 91 -4.80 -11.94 3.69
C VAL A 91 -5.09 -10.87 4.74
N ALA A 92 -6.13 -10.05 4.54
CA ALA A 92 -6.57 -9.06 5.52
C ALA A 92 -7.01 -9.69 6.84
N ALA A 93 -7.79 -10.78 6.79
CA ALA A 93 -8.31 -11.46 7.97
C ALA A 93 -7.21 -12.12 8.82
N GLU A 94 -6.10 -12.50 8.20
CA GLU A 94 -4.96 -13.10 8.91
C GLU A 94 -3.96 -12.05 9.44
N ALA A 95 -4.16 -10.75 9.18
CA ALA A 95 -3.27 -9.66 9.59
C ALA A 95 -3.87 -8.86 10.77
N GLU A 96 -3.02 -8.12 11.48
CA GLU A 96 -3.45 -7.23 12.57
C GLU A 96 -4.00 -5.90 12.03
N VAL A 97 -3.50 -5.49 10.87
CA VAL A 97 -3.92 -4.28 10.15
C VAL A 97 -3.80 -4.50 8.65
N ALA A 98 -4.71 -3.88 7.89
CA ALA A 98 -4.69 -3.84 6.44
C ALA A 98 -4.50 -2.40 5.94
N LEU A 99 -3.57 -2.21 5.01
CA LEU A 99 -3.25 -0.97 4.31
C LEU A 99 -3.66 -1.05 2.85
#